data_AF-A0AAW0GGV7-F1
#
_entry.id   AF-A0AAW0GGV7-F1
#
_cell.length_a   1.000
_cell.length_b   1.000
_cell.length_c   1.000
_cell.angle_alpha   90.00
_cell.angle_beta   90.00
_cell.angle_gamma   90.00
#
_symmetry.space_group_name_H-M   'P 1'
#
loop_
_entity.id
_entity.type
_entity.pdbx_description
1 polymer ?
#
loop_
_entity_poly.entity_id
_entity_poly.type
_entity_poly.pdbx_seq_one_letter_code
_entity_poly.pdbx_strand_id
1 'polypeptide(L)'
;MGRGVLLTSNLPQLQNLIKRDPPAYQEEFLQQWNHFNSVRQIFQTNPDEQAPHFRELVTFIAQVAQCYPKHTKDFPTVLSSLLLESYGVLSPETRKTLVQNLVMLRNKDVISSIELLKSLFPLLPRTTSSQLRSFIRKTILSDIRTANLKTKNHKLNRAVQTMLFGMVERGMEGEVIGDKGKAKATTGSGKEGEEAMWAIVLTKELWKKGIWNDAKTVSIVALGCQHPVVKVQSASVHFFLNVDEEDEDSDDEDDSPSAKTLQHRREINKKTRSGDKKLHKQIKSIKAKQKRKDQNALPNFPALQLLNDPQTFGEKLYDRLNRYDKRYSLDHKIIIMQLLSRVMGSHKLCVLGFYTYIMKYLTYHQLRIPSILVALAQSVHDFTPPDALLRLYENSLRSSFILVLVVKLLLRVSMLFGRFVEDNLGQWKKIS
;
A
#
# COMPACT_ATOMS: atom_id res chain seq x y z
N MET A 1 12.81 34.97 -45.68
CA MET A 1 12.08 35.10 -44.40
C MET A 1 10.97 34.05 -44.17
N GLY A 2 10.57 33.22 -45.15
CA GLY A 2 9.43 32.28 -44.96
C GLY A 2 9.75 30.92 -44.29
N ARG A 3 10.97 30.38 -44.44
CA ARG A 3 11.30 29.02 -43.94
C ARG A 3 11.40 28.94 -42.40
N GLY A 4 11.92 29.97 -41.74
CA GLY A 4 12.07 30.00 -40.28
C GLY A 4 10.72 30.05 -39.55
N VAL A 5 9.79 30.88 -40.01
CA VAL A 5 8.44 31.01 -39.42
C VAL A 5 7.64 29.70 -39.56
N LEU A 6 7.68 29.07 -40.74
CA LEU A 6 7.03 27.77 -40.97
C LEU A 6 7.64 26.63 -40.12
N LEU A 7 8.93 26.70 -39.81
CA LEU A 7 9.60 25.74 -38.93
C LEU A 7 9.10 25.84 -37.49
N THR A 8 8.92 27.07 -37.01
CA THR A 8 8.47 27.34 -35.63
C THR A 8 7.00 26.99 -35.38
N SER A 9 6.17 26.96 -36.43
CA SER A 9 4.78 26.48 -36.35
C SER A 9 4.66 24.95 -36.31
N ASN A 10 5.64 24.21 -36.82
CA ASN A 10 5.61 22.74 -36.86
C ASN A 10 6.50 22.15 -35.75
N LEU A 11 5.97 22.08 -34.53
CA LEU A 11 6.70 21.61 -33.35
C LEU A 11 7.31 20.21 -33.52
N PRO A 12 6.62 19.21 -34.12
CA PRO A 12 7.23 17.89 -34.39
C PRO A 12 8.47 17.95 -35.29
N GLN A 13 8.44 18.77 -36.34
CA GLN A 13 9.58 18.94 -37.24
C GLN A 13 10.74 19.62 -36.53
N LEU A 14 10.47 20.72 -35.81
CA LEU A 14 11.47 21.43 -35.02
C LEU A 14 12.10 20.53 -33.95
N GLN A 15 11.30 19.69 -33.28
CA GLN A 15 11.79 18.72 -32.29
C GLN A 15 12.83 17.77 -32.91
N ASN A 16 12.57 17.24 -34.10
CA ASN A 16 13.49 16.32 -34.76
C ASN A 16 14.80 17.00 -35.17
N LEU A 17 14.74 18.27 -35.57
CA LEU A 17 15.91 19.07 -35.93
C LEU A 17 16.77 19.41 -34.71
N ILE A 18 16.14 19.87 -33.61
CA ILE A 18 16.82 20.12 -32.33
C ILE A 18 17.52 18.86 -31.81
N LYS A 19 16.89 17.69 -31.90
CA LYS A 19 17.50 16.42 -31.45
C LYS A 19 18.71 16.00 -32.29
N ARG A 20 18.85 16.49 -33.53
CA ARG A 20 20.00 16.22 -34.40
C ARG A 20 21.14 17.20 -34.18
N ASP A 21 20.82 18.49 -34.05
CA ASP A 21 21.82 19.55 -33.88
C ASP A 21 21.33 20.63 -32.90
N PRO A 22 21.41 20.41 -31.57
CA PRO A 22 20.95 21.37 -30.57
C PRO A 22 21.51 22.79 -30.69
N PRO A 23 22.82 23.04 -30.89
CA PRO A 23 23.32 24.41 -30.92
C PRO A 23 22.77 25.25 -32.08
N ALA A 24 22.49 24.63 -33.24
CA ALA A 24 22.00 25.33 -34.42
C ALA A 24 20.56 25.87 -34.28
N TYR A 25 19.72 25.21 -33.47
CA TYR A 25 18.29 25.55 -33.32
C TYR A 25 17.96 26.19 -31.96
N GLN A 26 18.95 26.82 -31.33
CA GLN A 26 18.79 27.42 -30.00
C GLN A 26 17.84 28.62 -30.03
N GLU A 27 17.89 29.46 -31.08
CA GLU A 27 17.05 30.65 -31.20
C GLU A 27 15.57 30.28 -31.38
N GLU A 28 15.28 29.30 -32.24
CA GLU A 28 13.92 28.79 -32.45
C GLU A 28 13.36 28.14 -31.18
N PHE A 29 14.21 27.45 -30.41
CA PHE A 29 13.82 26.94 -29.09
C PHE A 29 13.47 28.08 -28.12
N LEU A 30 14.30 29.13 -28.04
CA LEU A 30 14.05 30.28 -27.18
C LEU A 30 12.75 31.02 -27.56
N GLN A 31 12.44 31.09 -28.86
CA GLN A 31 11.17 31.65 -29.32
C GLN A 31 9.98 30.85 -28.79
N GLN A 32 10.02 29.51 -28.85
CA GLN A 32 8.97 28.65 -28.30
C GLN A 32 8.93 28.68 -26.76
N TRP A 33 10.07 28.83 -26.10
CA TRP A 33 10.14 29.00 -24.65
C TRP A 33 9.48 30.29 -24.18
N ASN A 34 9.74 31.41 -24.87
CA ASN A 34 9.09 32.70 -24.60
C ASN A 34 7.59 32.63 -24.89
N HIS A 35 7.20 31.93 -25.94
CA HIS A 35 5.79 31.67 -26.24
C HIS A 35 5.12 30.87 -25.12
N PHE A 36 5.74 29.80 -24.65
CA PHE A 36 5.26 29.03 -23.51
C PHE A 36 5.10 29.88 -22.25
N ASN A 37 6.05 30.75 -21.93
CA ASN A 37 5.93 31.63 -20.76
C ASN A 37 4.76 32.62 -20.89
N SER A 38 4.53 33.15 -22.10
CA SER A 38 3.42 34.05 -22.38
C SER A 38 2.08 33.33 -22.27
N VAL A 39 1.95 32.16 -22.91
CA VAL A 39 0.74 31.33 -22.84
C VAL A 39 0.48 30.87 -21.40
N ARG A 40 1.53 30.58 -20.61
CA ARG A 40 1.38 30.22 -19.19
C ARG A 40 0.75 31.34 -18.36
N GLN A 41 1.16 32.59 -18.57
CA GLN A 41 0.58 33.74 -17.87
C GLN A 41 -0.89 33.95 -18.26
N ILE A 42 -1.20 33.81 -19.54
CA ILE A 42 -2.58 33.85 -20.03
C ILE A 42 -3.39 32.71 -19.41
N PHE A 43 -2.83 31.51 -19.37
CA PHE A 43 -3.49 30.31 -18.83
C PHE A 43 -3.81 30.42 -17.32
N GLN A 44 -3.01 31.18 -16.55
CA GLN A 44 -3.34 31.51 -15.16
C GLN A 44 -4.60 32.38 -15.05
N THR A 45 -4.93 33.14 -16.09
CA THR A 45 -6.08 34.06 -16.13
C THR A 45 -7.29 33.44 -16.84
N ASN A 46 -7.09 32.77 -17.97
CA ASN A 46 -8.10 32.05 -18.75
C ASN A 46 -7.59 30.66 -19.21
N PRO A 47 -7.83 29.61 -18.41
CA PRO A 47 -7.29 28.26 -18.64
C PRO A 47 -7.82 27.53 -19.88
N ASP A 48 -9.05 27.79 -20.31
CA ASP A 48 -9.71 26.94 -21.32
C ASP A 48 -9.41 27.37 -22.76
N GLU A 49 -9.18 28.66 -23.00
CA GLU A 49 -9.10 29.23 -24.34
C GLU A 49 -7.85 28.78 -25.13
N GLN A 50 -6.74 28.48 -24.43
CA GLN A 50 -5.46 28.10 -25.04
C GLN A 50 -4.96 26.71 -24.62
N ALA A 51 -5.84 25.89 -24.03
CA ALA A 51 -5.45 24.57 -23.49
C ALA A 51 -4.84 23.60 -24.53
N PRO A 52 -5.30 23.50 -25.79
CA PRO A 52 -4.66 22.64 -26.80
C PRO A 52 -3.23 23.09 -27.12
N HIS A 53 -3.06 24.38 -27.40
CA HIS A 53 -1.75 24.94 -27.77
C HIS A 53 -0.75 24.86 -26.61
N PHE A 54 -1.21 25.13 -25.39
CA PHE A 54 -0.40 24.96 -24.17
C PHE A 54 0.09 23.52 -24.00
N ARG A 55 -0.76 22.52 -24.22
CA ARG A 55 -0.40 21.10 -24.12
C ARG A 55 0.65 20.69 -25.15
N GLU A 56 0.56 21.22 -26.38
CA GLU A 56 1.55 20.98 -27.43
C GLU A 56 2.92 21.58 -27.07
N LEU A 57 2.93 22.84 -26.60
CA LEU A 57 4.16 23.50 -26.13
C LEU A 57 4.82 22.77 -24.96
N VAL A 58 4.04 22.38 -23.95
CA VAL A 58 4.54 21.58 -22.81
C VAL A 58 5.19 20.29 -23.30
N THR A 59 4.54 19.60 -24.24
CA THR A 59 5.04 18.32 -24.76
C THR A 59 6.31 18.51 -25.59
N PHE A 60 6.35 19.55 -26.43
CA PHE A 60 7.54 19.93 -27.19
C PHE A 60 8.72 20.24 -26.28
N ILE A 61 8.54 21.10 -25.28
CA ILE A 61 9.62 21.49 -24.35
C ILE A 61 10.12 20.27 -23.58
N ALA A 62 9.21 19.44 -23.04
CA ALA A 62 9.59 18.21 -22.35
C ALA A 62 10.33 17.22 -23.28
N GLN A 63 10.05 17.26 -24.59
CA GLN A 63 10.74 16.44 -25.59
C GLN A 63 12.21 16.85 -25.80
N VAL A 64 12.51 18.14 -25.70
CA VAL A 64 13.85 18.72 -25.97
C VAL A 64 14.58 19.20 -24.71
N ALA A 65 14.01 19.05 -23.51
CA ALA A 65 14.59 19.55 -22.26
C ALA A 65 16.06 19.10 -22.01
N GLN A 66 16.40 17.85 -22.34
CA GLN A 66 17.78 17.34 -22.24
C GLN A 66 18.78 18.09 -23.13
N CYS A 67 18.34 18.64 -24.26
CA CYS A 67 19.18 19.38 -25.20
C CYS A 67 19.54 20.78 -24.65
N TYR A 68 18.68 21.37 -23.82
CA TYR A 68 18.85 22.72 -23.27
C TYR A 68 18.65 22.76 -21.74
N PRO A 69 19.50 22.10 -20.95
CA PRO A 69 19.33 21.97 -19.51
C PRO A 69 19.43 23.31 -18.76
N LYS A 70 20.20 24.28 -19.29
CA LYS A 70 20.35 25.61 -18.69
C LYS A 70 19.05 26.41 -18.74
N HIS A 71 18.34 26.36 -19.87
CA HIS A 71 17.12 27.12 -20.10
C HIS A 71 15.89 26.43 -19.49
N THR A 72 15.86 25.10 -19.46
CA THR A 72 14.70 24.31 -18.98
C THR A 72 14.78 23.92 -17.51
N LYS A 73 15.74 24.45 -16.74
CA LYS A 73 15.95 24.09 -15.33
C LYS A 73 14.68 24.23 -14.47
N ASP A 74 13.94 25.32 -14.65
CA ASP A 74 12.75 25.62 -13.84
C ASP A 74 11.48 24.97 -14.38
N PHE A 75 11.54 24.39 -15.59
CA PHE A 75 10.39 23.81 -16.27
C PHE A 75 9.68 22.72 -15.45
N PRO A 76 10.38 21.73 -14.86
CA PRO A 76 9.71 20.70 -14.09
C PRO A 76 9.00 21.25 -12.84
N THR A 77 9.62 22.24 -12.17
CA THR A 77 9.02 22.90 -11.01
C THR A 77 7.76 23.64 -11.40
N VAL A 78 7.75 24.34 -12.55
CA VAL A 78 6.56 25.00 -13.10
C VAL A 78 5.42 24.02 -13.38
N LEU A 79 5.71 22.85 -13.95
CA LEU A 79 4.68 21.82 -14.18
C LEU A 79 4.13 21.27 -12.86
N SER A 80 5.01 21.06 -11.86
CA SER A 80 4.60 20.56 -10.55
C SER A 80 3.73 21.57 -9.78
N SER A 81 4.09 22.87 -9.78
CA SER A 81 3.30 23.90 -9.11
C SER A 81 1.94 24.07 -9.77
N LEU A 82 1.88 24.07 -11.09
CA LEU A 82 0.60 24.15 -11.83
C LEU A 82 -0.34 22.99 -11.48
N LEU A 83 0.19 21.77 -11.34
CA LEU A 83 -0.59 20.60 -10.92
C LEU A 83 -1.02 20.66 -9.45
N LEU A 84 -0.19 21.18 -8.55
CA LEU A 84 -0.45 21.19 -7.11
C LEU A 84 -1.33 22.36 -6.66
N GLU A 85 -1.19 23.53 -7.30
CA GLU A 85 -1.89 24.77 -6.93
C GLU A 85 -3.20 24.93 -7.72
N SER A 86 -3.18 24.67 -9.02
CA SER A 86 -4.30 24.97 -9.92
C SER A 86 -5.11 23.74 -10.33
N TYR A 87 -4.94 22.60 -9.65
CA TYR A 87 -5.52 21.31 -10.04
C TYR A 87 -7.01 21.42 -10.43
N GLY A 88 -7.83 22.06 -9.60
CA GLY A 88 -9.29 22.14 -9.76
C GLY A 88 -9.73 22.85 -11.04
N VAL A 89 -8.92 23.78 -11.53
CA VAL A 89 -9.22 24.63 -12.69
C VAL A 89 -8.81 23.95 -14.00
N LEU A 90 -7.80 23.08 -13.98
CA LEU A 90 -7.28 22.42 -15.17
C LEU A 90 -8.30 21.45 -15.79
N SER A 91 -8.41 21.45 -17.12
CA SER A 91 -9.18 20.43 -17.84
C SER A 91 -8.60 19.02 -17.64
N PRO A 92 -9.42 17.95 -17.70
CA PRO A 92 -8.96 16.58 -17.52
C PRO A 92 -7.81 16.18 -18.46
N GLU A 93 -7.85 16.58 -19.73
CA GLU A 93 -6.77 16.28 -20.66
C GLU A 93 -5.48 17.04 -20.29
N THR A 94 -5.58 18.30 -19.87
CA THR A 94 -4.40 19.09 -19.48
C THR A 94 -3.71 18.47 -18.27
N ARG A 95 -4.48 18.04 -17.25
CA ARG A 95 -3.94 17.29 -16.10
C ARG A 95 -3.18 16.04 -16.54
N LYS A 96 -3.77 15.24 -17.44
CA LYS A 96 -3.14 14.03 -17.99
C LYS A 96 -1.85 14.36 -18.73
N THR A 97 -1.85 15.37 -19.60
CA THR A 97 -0.67 15.79 -20.37
C THR A 97 0.45 16.28 -19.45
N LEU A 98 0.15 17.06 -18.42
CA LEU A 98 1.16 17.54 -17.46
C LEU A 98 1.81 16.38 -16.69
N VAL A 99 0.99 15.44 -16.18
CA VAL A 99 1.50 14.25 -15.48
C VAL A 99 2.36 13.39 -16.42
N GLN A 100 1.90 13.14 -17.66
CA GLN A 100 2.68 12.39 -18.66
C GLN A 100 4.03 13.03 -18.97
N ASN A 101 4.07 14.36 -19.09
CA ASN A 101 5.31 15.09 -19.37
C ASN A 101 6.26 15.09 -18.18
N LEU A 102 5.78 15.19 -16.93
CA LEU A 102 6.61 14.97 -15.75
C LEU A 102 7.23 13.56 -15.72
N VAL A 103 6.46 12.53 -16.05
CA VAL A 103 6.97 11.16 -16.17
C VAL A 103 8.02 11.04 -17.27
N MET A 104 7.81 11.70 -18.41
CA MET A 104 8.80 11.73 -19.48
C MET A 104 10.10 12.42 -19.07
N LEU A 105 10.02 13.53 -18.33
CA LEU A 105 11.19 14.23 -17.80
C LEU A 105 11.99 13.32 -16.84
N ARG A 106 11.29 12.52 -16.01
CA ARG A 106 11.93 11.51 -15.16
C ARG A 106 12.57 10.40 -15.99
N ASN A 107 11.90 9.87 -17.02
CA ASN A 107 12.44 8.81 -17.87
C ASN A 107 13.68 9.26 -18.66
N LYS A 108 13.86 10.58 -18.78
CA LYS A 108 15.01 11.26 -19.38
C LYS A 108 16.05 11.71 -18.36
N ASP A 109 15.91 11.33 -17.09
CA ASP A 109 16.80 11.72 -15.99
C ASP A 109 16.96 13.26 -15.83
N VAL A 110 15.98 14.05 -16.29
CA VAL A 110 15.95 15.52 -16.10
C VAL A 110 15.53 15.86 -14.67
N ILE A 111 14.62 15.05 -14.11
CA ILE A 111 14.20 15.12 -12.70
C ILE A 111 14.50 13.82 -11.99
N SER A 112 14.71 13.91 -10.68
CA SER A 112 14.87 12.73 -9.83
C SER A 112 13.53 12.04 -9.54
N SER A 113 13.56 10.74 -9.26
CA SER A 113 12.38 10.01 -8.76
C SER A 113 11.77 10.68 -7.52
N ILE A 114 12.58 11.25 -6.63
CA ILE A 114 12.09 11.91 -5.41
C ILE A 114 11.24 13.14 -5.76
N GLU A 115 11.67 13.97 -6.72
CA GLU A 115 10.92 15.15 -7.16
C GLU A 115 9.62 14.79 -7.88
N LEU A 116 9.67 13.76 -8.74
CA LEU A 116 8.47 13.23 -9.39
C LEU A 116 7.46 12.77 -8.33
N LEU A 117 7.89 11.95 -7.38
CA LEU A 117 7.00 11.40 -6.35
C LEU A 117 6.42 12.47 -5.42
N LYS A 118 7.19 13.51 -5.07
CA LYS A 118 6.66 14.69 -4.34
C LYS A 118 5.50 15.36 -5.07
N SER A 119 5.51 15.33 -6.40
CA SER A 119 4.45 15.89 -7.23
C SER A 119 3.26 14.93 -7.37
N LEU A 120 3.51 13.62 -7.48
CA LEU A 120 2.47 12.62 -7.72
C LEU A 120 1.66 12.23 -6.48
N PHE A 121 2.29 12.13 -5.30
CA PHE A 121 1.60 11.70 -4.08
C PHE A 121 0.40 12.58 -3.69
N PRO A 122 0.51 13.91 -3.66
CA PRO A 122 -0.63 14.79 -3.33
C PRO A 122 -1.76 14.75 -4.37
N LEU A 123 -1.48 14.28 -5.59
CA LEU A 123 -2.47 14.20 -6.66
C LEU A 123 -3.37 12.97 -6.55
N LEU A 124 -2.93 11.88 -5.91
CA LEU A 124 -3.73 10.66 -5.74
C LEU A 124 -5.12 10.90 -5.10
N PRO A 125 -5.23 11.56 -3.93
CA PRO A 125 -6.52 11.86 -3.31
C PRO A 125 -7.31 12.92 -4.10
N ARG A 126 -6.62 13.94 -4.65
CA ARG A 126 -7.26 15.07 -5.36
C ARG A 126 -7.83 14.68 -6.72
N THR A 127 -7.28 13.64 -7.34
CA THR A 127 -7.70 13.20 -8.67
C THR A 127 -9.07 12.56 -8.59
N THR A 128 -10.05 13.09 -9.32
CA THR A 128 -11.40 12.50 -9.45
C THR A 128 -11.46 11.40 -10.52
N SER A 129 -10.72 11.56 -11.61
CA SER A 129 -10.68 10.59 -12.72
C SER A 129 -10.05 9.26 -12.31
N SER A 130 -10.82 8.17 -12.40
CA SER A 130 -10.34 6.82 -12.12
C SER A 130 -9.16 6.41 -13.00
N GLN A 131 -9.20 6.77 -14.29
CA GLN A 131 -8.15 6.46 -15.25
C GLN A 131 -6.84 7.17 -14.91
N LEU A 132 -6.87 8.48 -14.63
CA LEU A 132 -5.68 9.24 -14.26
C LEU A 132 -5.12 8.76 -12.93
N ARG A 133 -5.98 8.44 -11.96
CA ARG A 133 -5.56 7.90 -10.65
C ARG A 133 -4.86 6.56 -10.80
N SER A 134 -5.40 5.65 -11.62
CA SER A 134 -4.79 4.37 -11.95
C SER A 134 -3.43 4.56 -12.64
N PHE A 135 -3.35 5.50 -13.58
CA PHE A 135 -2.08 5.86 -14.24
C PHE A 135 -1.03 6.34 -13.24
N ILE A 136 -1.37 7.29 -12.36
CA ILE A 136 -0.47 7.81 -11.32
C ILE A 136 0.01 6.67 -10.39
N ARG A 137 -0.91 5.83 -9.90
CA ARG A 137 -0.58 4.66 -9.06
C ARG A 137 0.40 3.73 -9.78
N LYS A 138 0.11 3.35 -11.02
CA LYS A 138 0.97 2.46 -11.83
C LYS A 138 2.36 3.09 -12.04
N THR A 139 2.42 4.40 -12.30
CA THR A 139 3.67 5.14 -12.43
C THR A 139 4.50 5.12 -11.15
N ILE A 140 3.90 5.40 -9.98
CA ILE A 140 4.60 5.39 -8.69
C ILE A 140 5.19 4.00 -8.40
N LEU A 141 4.37 2.95 -8.55
CA LEU A 141 4.81 1.58 -8.31
C LEU A 141 5.91 1.15 -9.29
N SER A 142 5.78 1.51 -10.58
CA SER A 142 6.77 1.19 -11.60
C SER A 142 8.09 1.95 -11.38
N ASP A 143 8.04 3.22 -10.98
CA ASP A 143 9.23 4.02 -10.67
C ASP A 143 10.02 3.40 -9.52
N ILE A 144 9.35 3.08 -8.42
CA ILE A 144 9.96 2.45 -7.24
C ILE A 144 10.49 1.05 -7.59
N ARG A 145 9.73 0.24 -8.33
CA ARG A 145 10.15 -1.11 -8.77
C ARG A 145 11.41 -1.02 -9.62
N THR A 146 11.43 -0.13 -10.62
CA THR A 146 12.55 0.03 -11.55
C THR A 146 13.80 0.50 -10.80
N ALA A 147 13.65 1.45 -9.87
CA ALA A 147 14.74 1.94 -9.03
C ALA A 147 15.33 0.87 -8.09
N ASN A 148 14.58 -0.20 -7.79
CA ASN A 148 15.01 -1.31 -6.93
C ASN A 148 15.33 -2.61 -7.70
N LEU A 149 15.31 -2.60 -9.04
CA LEU A 149 15.42 -3.82 -9.85
C LEU A 149 16.80 -4.49 -9.75
N LYS A 150 17.88 -3.71 -9.75
CA LYS A 150 19.26 -4.21 -9.68
C LYS A 150 19.75 -4.32 -8.23
N THR A 151 19.62 -3.22 -7.50
CA THR A 151 20.01 -3.08 -6.09
C THR A 151 18.97 -2.22 -5.38
N LYS A 152 18.84 -2.40 -4.06
CA LYS A 152 17.89 -1.61 -3.27
C LYS A 152 18.35 -0.16 -3.20
N ASN A 153 17.53 0.77 -3.70
CA ASN A 153 17.80 2.20 -3.60
C ASN A 153 17.36 2.73 -2.23
N HIS A 154 18.22 2.58 -1.23
CA HIS A 154 17.92 2.98 0.15
C HIS A 154 17.57 4.47 0.29
N LYS A 155 18.19 5.36 -0.49
CA LYS A 155 17.92 6.80 -0.45
C LYS A 155 16.49 7.10 -0.91
N LEU A 156 16.09 6.55 -2.07
CA LEU A 156 14.74 6.69 -2.58
C LEU A 156 13.73 6.06 -1.62
N ASN A 157 13.95 4.81 -1.20
CA ASN A 157 13.02 4.10 -0.32
C ASN A 157 12.80 4.86 1.00
N ARG A 158 13.87 5.35 1.64
CA ARG A 158 13.75 6.13 2.88
C ARG A 158 12.98 7.44 2.66
N ALA A 159 13.21 8.13 1.55
CA ALA A 159 12.48 9.35 1.21
C ALA A 159 10.98 9.07 1.00
N VAL A 160 10.65 8.03 0.23
CA VAL A 160 9.26 7.64 -0.02
C VAL A 160 8.56 7.18 1.26
N GLN A 161 9.20 6.32 2.05
CA GLN A 161 8.67 5.90 3.36
C GLN A 161 8.36 7.09 4.26
N THR A 162 9.25 8.10 4.29
CA THR A 162 9.02 9.33 5.07
C THR A 162 7.81 10.12 4.56
N MET A 163 7.63 10.20 3.23
CA MET A 163 6.44 10.83 2.65
C MET A 163 5.16 10.08 3.02
N LEU A 164 5.17 8.74 2.94
CA LEU A 164 4.04 7.89 3.30
C LEU A 164 3.70 7.99 4.79
N PHE A 165 4.70 8.04 5.67
CA PHE A 165 4.50 8.33 7.10
C PHE A 165 3.77 9.66 7.28
N GLY A 166 4.29 10.73 6.68
CA GLY A 166 3.66 12.06 6.78
C GLY A 166 2.26 12.12 6.18
N MET A 167 1.90 11.26 5.22
CA MET A 167 0.54 11.14 4.69
C MET A 167 -0.41 10.46 5.67
N VAL A 168 0.06 9.45 6.42
CA VAL A 168 -0.74 8.80 7.46
C VAL A 168 -0.87 9.70 8.69
N GLU A 169 0.20 10.39 9.11
CA GLU A 169 0.21 11.26 10.29
C GLU A 169 -0.73 12.47 10.15
N ARG A 170 -0.82 13.06 8.95
CA ARG A 170 -1.73 14.19 8.68
C ARG A 170 -3.20 13.91 9.01
N GLY A 171 -3.64 12.66 8.90
CA GLY A 171 -5.01 12.25 9.24
C GLY A 171 -5.19 11.74 10.68
N MET A 172 -4.13 11.67 11.49
CA MET A 172 -4.17 11.09 12.84
C MET A 172 -4.81 12.01 13.89
N GLU A 173 -4.78 13.33 13.67
CA GLU A 173 -5.35 14.34 14.59
C GLU A 173 -6.88 14.41 14.53
N GLY A 174 -7.50 13.75 13.55
CA GLY A 174 -8.96 13.71 13.39
C GLY A 174 -9.69 12.93 14.48
N GLU A 175 -10.96 13.29 14.71
CA GLU A 175 -11.84 12.52 15.60
C GLU A 175 -12.10 11.11 15.05
N VAL A 176 -12.27 10.13 15.95
CA VAL A 176 -12.58 8.75 15.55
C VAL A 176 -14.02 8.65 15.03
N ILE A 177 -14.11 8.58 13.70
CA ILE A 177 -15.35 8.35 12.96
C ILE A 177 -15.56 6.84 12.87
N GLY A 178 -16.42 6.32 13.75
CA GLY A 178 -16.86 4.93 13.68
C GLY A 178 -17.71 4.65 12.45
N ASP A 179 -17.89 3.37 12.15
CA ASP A 179 -18.78 2.87 11.10
C ASP A 179 -20.22 2.64 11.59
N LYS A 180 -20.48 2.82 12.89
CA LYS A 180 -21.79 2.68 13.51
C LYS A 180 -22.43 4.05 13.81
N GLY A 181 -23.60 4.33 13.24
CA GLY A 181 -24.46 5.49 13.54
C GLY A 181 -24.56 6.55 12.43
N LYS A 182 -25.52 7.49 12.57
CA LYS A 182 -25.77 8.62 11.63
C LYS A 182 -24.74 9.76 11.74
N ALA A 183 -23.54 9.52 12.28
CA ALA A 183 -22.44 10.47 12.21
C ALA A 183 -21.84 10.41 10.80
N LYS A 184 -22.62 10.86 9.80
CA LYS A 184 -22.11 11.14 8.46
C LYS A 184 -20.98 12.16 8.64
N ALA A 185 -19.79 11.79 8.17
CA ALA A 185 -18.59 12.61 8.17
C ALA A 185 -18.93 14.10 7.95
N THR A 186 -18.71 14.91 8.98
CA THR A 186 -18.66 16.36 8.84
C THR A 186 -17.62 16.67 7.77
N THR A 187 -17.98 17.58 6.88
CA THR A 187 -17.51 17.83 5.50
C THR A 187 -16.01 18.16 5.31
N GLY A 188 -15.15 17.98 6.32
CA GLY A 188 -13.70 18.17 6.25
C GLY A 188 -12.86 16.90 6.38
N SER A 189 -13.33 15.88 7.11
CA SER A 189 -12.53 14.70 7.51
C SER A 189 -12.41 13.60 6.45
N GLY A 190 -13.20 13.66 5.38
CA GLY A 190 -13.14 12.71 4.28
C GLY A 190 -11.83 12.78 3.49
N LYS A 191 -11.27 13.98 3.32
CA LYS A 191 -10.07 14.21 2.49
C LYS A 191 -8.77 13.76 3.18
N GLU A 192 -8.67 13.94 4.49
CA GLU A 192 -7.48 13.55 5.27
C GLU A 192 -7.34 12.03 5.36
N GLY A 193 -8.47 11.31 5.48
CA GLY A 193 -8.48 9.85 5.43
C GLY A 193 -8.07 9.28 4.06
N GLU A 194 -8.33 9.98 2.96
CA GLU A 194 -7.98 9.53 1.61
C GLU A 194 -6.47 9.49 1.38
N GLU A 195 -5.72 10.48 1.89
CA GLU A 195 -4.26 10.48 1.85
C GLU A 195 -3.68 9.26 2.58
N ALA A 196 -4.11 9.04 3.82
CA ALA A 196 -3.69 7.89 4.61
C ALA A 196 -4.06 6.56 3.94
N MET A 197 -5.25 6.44 3.35
CA MET A 197 -5.66 5.26 2.59
C MET A 197 -4.68 4.94 1.48
N TRP A 198 -4.31 5.92 0.66
CA TRP A 198 -3.37 5.70 -0.45
C TRP A 198 -1.98 5.30 0.04
N ALA A 199 -1.53 5.85 1.16
CA ALA A 199 -0.26 5.46 1.75
C ALA A 199 -0.25 3.98 2.18
N ILE A 200 -1.33 3.50 2.80
CA ILE A 200 -1.47 2.09 3.18
C ILE A 200 -1.59 1.18 1.96
N VAL A 201 -2.41 1.55 0.97
CA VAL A 201 -2.59 0.77 -0.27
C VAL A 201 -1.25 0.60 -0.99
N LEU A 202 -0.49 1.68 -1.19
CA LEU A 202 0.81 1.61 -1.86
C LEU A 202 1.84 0.80 -1.06
N THR A 203 1.83 0.92 0.28
CA THR A 203 2.73 0.13 1.13
C THR A 203 2.40 -1.36 1.06
N LYS A 204 1.11 -1.73 1.09
CA LYS A 204 0.63 -3.11 0.86
C LYS A 204 1.05 -3.59 -0.55
N GLU A 205 0.89 -2.72 -1.55
CA GLU A 205 1.40 -2.81 -2.92
C GLU A 205 2.84 -3.32 -3.03
N LEU A 206 3.73 -2.53 -2.44
CA LEU A 206 5.17 -2.70 -2.50
C LEU A 206 5.67 -3.89 -1.67
N TRP A 207 4.97 -4.19 -0.56
CA TRP A 207 5.22 -5.36 0.26
C TRP A 207 4.91 -6.66 -0.49
N LYS A 208 3.71 -6.75 -1.08
CA LYS A 208 3.29 -7.93 -1.86
C LYS A 208 4.21 -8.22 -3.03
N LYS A 209 4.69 -7.17 -3.70
CA LYS A 209 5.67 -7.30 -4.79
C LYS A 209 7.08 -7.67 -4.30
N GLY A 210 7.29 -7.83 -3.00
CA GLY A 210 8.59 -8.15 -2.39
C GLY A 210 9.64 -7.06 -2.56
N ILE A 211 9.24 -5.85 -2.95
CA ILE A 211 10.16 -4.72 -3.17
C ILE A 211 10.62 -4.19 -1.82
N TRP A 212 9.67 -4.06 -0.89
CA TRP A 212 9.92 -3.67 0.49
C TRP A 212 9.59 -4.80 1.45
N ASN A 213 10.50 -5.04 2.40
CA ASN A 213 10.42 -6.12 3.38
C ASN A 213 11.15 -5.75 4.68
N ASP A 214 10.99 -4.50 5.12
CA ASP A 214 11.75 -3.88 6.20
C ASP A 214 10.84 -3.40 7.35
N ALA A 215 11.42 -3.25 8.55
CA ALA A 215 10.67 -2.84 9.74
C ALA A 215 9.98 -1.46 9.61
N LYS A 216 10.53 -0.56 8.78
CA LYS A 216 9.92 0.76 8.54
C LYS A 216 8.59 0.67 7.80
N THR A 217 8.47 -0.24 6.84
CA THR A 217 7.20 -0.39 6.09
C THR A 217 6.12 -1.01 6.94
N VAL A 218 6.49 -1.98 7.77
CA VAL A 218 5.61 -2.50 8.83
C VAL A 218 5.18 -1.39 9.80
N SER A 219 6.08 -0.49 10.16
CA SER A 219 5.78 0.65 11.05
C SER A 219 4.78 1.64 10.43
N ILE A 220 4.82 1.87 9.11
CA ILE A 220 3.80 2.69 8.40
C ILE A 220 2.43 2.04 8.53
N VAL A 221 2.35 0.72 8.31
CA VAL A 221 1.06 0.02 8.39
C VAL A 221 0.57 -0.09 9.83
N ALA A 222 1.45 -0.31 10.79
CA ALA A 222 1.12 -0.30 12.22
C ALA A 222 0.55 1.06 12.66
N LEU A 223 1.06 2.17 12.12
CA LEU A 223 0.48 3.49 12.34
C LEU A 223 -0.94 3.59 11.76
N GLY A 224 -1.16 3.03 10.56
CA GLY A 224 -2.47 2.95 9.91
C GLY A 224 -3.52 2.16 10.72
N CYS A 225 -3.12 1.12 11.46
CA CYS A 225 -4.01 0.41 12.38
C CYS A 225 -4.55 1.31 13.51
N GLN A 226 -3.84 2.39 13.83
CA GLN A 226 -4.22 3.35 14.86
C GLN A 226 -4.90 4.60 14.28
N HIS A 227 -5.14 4.67 12.98
CA HIS A 227 -5.75 5.84 12.34
C HIS A 227 -7.20 6.06 12.79
N PRO A 228 -7.73 7.29 12.93
CA PRO A 228 -9.13 7.50 13.38
C PRO A 228 -10.19 7.02 12.37
N VAL A 229 -9.84 6.96 11.09
CA VAL A 229 -10.74 6.51 10.01
C VAL A 229 -10.77 4.98 9.92
N VAL A 230 -11.95 4.38 10.12
CA VAL A 230 -12.19 2.92 10.09
C VAL A 230 -11.69 2.25 8.81
N LYS A 231 -11.84 2.88 7.64
CA LYS A 231 -11.35 2.32 6.36
C LYS A 231 -9.83 2.14 6.34
N VAL A 232 -9.09 3.12 6.87
CA VAL A 232 -7.62 3.07 6.96
C VAL A 232 -7.19 1.99 7.95
N GLN A 233 -7.86 1.94 9.11
CA GLN A 233 -7.64 0.89 10.10
C GLN A 233 -7.89 -0.50 9.51
N SER A 234 -9.03 -0.71 8.87
CA SER A 234 -9.41 -2.00 8.28
C SER A 234 -8.39 -2.43 7.22
N ALA A 235 -8.02 -1.54 6.30
CA ALA A 235 -7.00 -1.84 5.28
C ALA A 235 -5.64 -2.22 5.90
N SER A 236 -5.25 -1.55 6.98
CA SER A 236 -4.00 -1.80 7.70
C SER A 236 -4.05 -3.11 8.51
N VAL A 237 -5.18 -3.39 9.15
CA VAL A 237 -5.41 -4.65 9.88
C VAL A 237 -5.39 -5.83 8.92
N HIS A 238 -6.06 -5.73 7.78
CA HIS A 238 -6.04 -6.77 6.76
C HIS A 238 -4.66 -7.01 6.15
N PHE A 239 -3.79 -5.99 6.10
CA PHE A 239 -2.40 -6.22 5.73
C PHE A 239 -1.71 -7.23 6.66
N PHE A 240 -1.91 -7.14 7.97
CA PHE A 240 -1.33 -8.09 8.93
C PHE A 240 -2.08 -9.43 9.01
N LEU A 241 -3.38 -9.45 8.69
CA LEU A 241 -4.19 -10.67 8.75
C LEU A 241 -4.06 -11.54 7.49
N ASN A 242 -3.90 -10.92 6.32
CA ASN A 242 -4.03 -11.54 4.99
C ASN A 242 -2.72 -11.39 4.17
N VAL A 243 -1.54 -11.55 4.78
CA VAL A 243 -0.28 -11.48 4.02
C VAL A 243 -0.22 -12.58 2.94
N ASP A 244 -0.95 -13.69 3.14
CA ASP A 244 -0.87 -14.90 2.31
C ASP A 244 -2.10 -15.19 1.40
N GLU A 245 -3.21 -14.43 1.47
CA GLU A 245 -4.46 -14.82 0.77
C GLU A 245 -4.62 -14.28 -0.66
N GLU A 246 -3.73 -13.39 -1.14
CA GLU A 246 -3.88 -12.74 -2.46
C GLU A 246 -2.72 -13.09 -3.42
N ASP A 247 -2.17 -14.30 -3.33
CA ASP A 247 -1.10 -14.79 -4.24
C ASP A 247 -1.64 -15.40 -5.56
N GLU A 248 -2.96 -15.40 -5.78
CA GLU A 248 -3.56 -15.96 -7.01
C GLU A 248 -3.62 -14.97 -8.19
N ASP A 249 -3.56 -13.65 -7.97
CA ASP A 249 -3.55 -12.64 -9.05
C ASP A 249 -2.12 -12.22 -9.43
N SER A 250 -1.26 -13.21 -9.65
CA SER A 250 0.05 -13.01 -10.26
C SER A 250 -0.11 -12.78 -11.77
N ASP A 251 -0.60 -11.59 -12.15
CA ASP A 251 -0.30 -10.96 -13.44
C ASP A 251 1.20 -10.59 -13.46
N ASP A 252 2.04 -11.62 -13.41
CA ASP A 252 3.43 -11.53 -13.79
C ASP A 252 3.42 -11.35 -15.32
N GLU A 253 3.58 -10.11 -15.77
CA GLU A 253 4.19 -9.76 -17.07
C GLU A 253 5.65 -10.27 -17.12
N ASP A 254 5.91 -11.51 -16.70
CA ASP A 254 7.11 -12.25 -17.05
C ASP A 254 6.71 -13.05 -18.30
N ASP A 255 7.12 -12.54 -19.47
CA ASP A 255 6.95 -13.13 -20.82
C ASP A 255 7.68 -14.50 -20.96
N SER A 256 7.95 -15.14 -19.82
CA SER A 256 8.55 -16.44 -19.64
C SER A 256 7.45 -17.52 -19.77
N PRO A 257 7.45 -18.33 -20.84
CA PRO A 257 6.42 -19.35 -21.01
C PRO A 257 6.42 -20.35 -19.86
N SER A 258 5.23 -20.67 -19.34
CA SER A 258 5.01 -21.69 -18.31
C SER A 258 5.65 -23.03 -18.71
N ALA A 259 6.07 -23.82 -17.71
CA ALA A 259 6.66 -25.14 -17.93
C ALA A 259 5.78 -26.05 -18.80
N LYS A 260 4.44 -25.92 -18.70
CA LYS A 260 3.47 -26.64 -19.54
C LYS A 260 3.47 -26.14 -20.99
N THR A 261 3.56 -24.83 -21.22
CA THR A 261 3.66 -24.22 -22.55
C THR A 261 4.95 -24.62 -23.27
N LEU A 262 6.06 -24.72 -22.54
CA LEU A 262 7.35 -25.21 -23.06
C LEU A 262 7.30 -26.69 -23.45
N GLN A 263 6.59 -27.53 -22.69
CA GLN A 263 6.39 -28.95 -23.00
C GLN A 263 5.51 -29.13 -24.24
N HIS A 264 4.41 -28.40 -24.35
CA HIS A 264 3.52 -28.43 -25.52
C HIS A 264 4.22 -27.93 -26.80
N ARG A 265 5.01 -26.84 -26.72
CA ARG A 265 5.82 -26.35 -27.85
C ARG A 265 6.86 -27.37 -28.32
N ARG A 266 7.27 -28.30 -27.45
CA ARG A 266 8.20 -29.39 -27.77
C ARG A 266 7.50 -30.60 -28.41
N GLU A 267 6.24 -30.85 -28.09
CA GLU A 267 5.45 -31.90 -28.76
C GLU A 267 5.16 -31.56 -30.22
N ILE A 268 5.00 -30.27 -30.52
CA ILE A 268 4.71 -29.76 -31.88
C ILE A 268 5.97 -29.68 -32.76
N ASN A 269 7.17 -29.48 -32.18
CA ASN A 269 8.40 -29.27 -32.94
C ASN A 269 9.28 -30.52 -33.05
N LYS A 270 10.11 -30.58 -34.11
CA LYS A 270 11.05 -31.68 -34.35
C LYS A 270 12.02 -31.87 -33.17
N LYS A 271 12.03 -33.07 -32.58
CA LYS A 271 12.84 -33.41 -31.41
C LYS A 271 14.33 -33.47 -31.79
N THR A 272 15.12 -32.51 -31.30
CA THR A 272 16.58 -32.48 -31.46
C THR A 272 17.26 -32.60 -30.09
N ARG A 273 18.42 -33.27 -30.04
CA ARG A 273 19.20 -33.47 -28.80
C ARG A 273 19.67 -32.15 -28.17
N SER A 274 19.93 -31.12 -28.98
CA SER A 274 20.29 -29.78 -28.51
C SER A 274 19.11 -29.01 -27.91
N GLY A 275 17.91 -29.12 -28.51
CA GLY A 275 16.68 -28.54 -27.99
C GLY A 275 16.25 -29.12 -26.65
N ASP A 276 16.46 -30.43 -26.46
CA ASP A 276 16.14 -31.14 -25.22
C ASP A 276 16.96 -30.63 -24.03
N LYS A 277 18.28 -30.45 -24.24
CA LYS A 277 19.19 -29.89 -23.24
C LYS A 277 18.81 -28.45 -22.86
N LYS A 278 18.33 -27.65 -23.81
CA LYS A 278 17.87 -26.27 -23.58
C LYS A 278 16.57 -26.23 -22.78
N LEU A 279 15.62 -27.12 -23.11
CA LEU A 279 14.34 -27.23 -22.40
C LEU A 279 14.55 -27.71 -20.95
N HIS A 280 15.36 -28.74 -20.72
CA HIS A 280 15.67 -29.20 -19.36
C HIS A 280 16.36 -28.12 -18.53
N LYS A 281 17.23 -27.29 -19.12
CA LYS A 281 17.84 -26.14 -18.44
C LYS A 281 16.79 -25.08 -18.06
N GLN A 282 15.84 -24.79 -18.96
CA GLN A 282 14.74 -23.84 -18.71
C GLN A 282 13.75 -24.37 -17.64
N ILE A 283 13.35 -25.63 -17.71
CA ILE A 283 12.48 -26.25 -16.70
C ILE A 283 13.18 -26.29 -15.35
N LYS A 284 14.48 -26.62 -15.30
CA LYS A 284 15.26 -26.61 -14.06
C LYS A 284 15.37 -25.20 -13.48
N SER A 285 15.55 -24.16 -14.31
CA SER A 285 15.55 -22.78 -13.83
C SER A 285 14.17 -22.33 -13.33
N ILE A 286 13.08 -22.73 -13.99
CA ILE A 286 11.71 -22.42 -13.55
C ILE A 286 11.41 -23.12 -12.22
N LYS A 287 11.71 -24.42 -12.10
CA LYS A 287 11.52 -25.18 -10.85
C LYS A 287 12.41 -24.67 -9.71
N ALA A 288 13.64 -24.24 -9.99
CA ALA A 288 14.51 -23.64 -8.98
C ALA A 288 14.01 -22.27 -8.52
N LYS A 289 13.45 -21.45 -9.43
CA LYS A 289 12.76 -20.20 -9.08
C LYS A 289 11.52 -20.46 -8.23
N GLN A 290 10.67 -21.43 -8.61
CA GLN A 290 9.51 -21.85 -7.82
C GLN A 290 9.92 -22.33 -6.43
N LYS A 291 10.89 -23.24 -6.33
CA LYS A 291 11.35 -23.75 -5.03
C LYS A 291 11.94 -22.66 -4.13
N ARG A 292 12.58 -21.61 -4.70
CA ARG A 292 13.03 -20.43 -3.94
C ARG A 292 11.87 -19.52 -3.50
N LYS A 293 10.81 -19.42 -4.31
CA LYS A 293 9.57 -18.70 -3.96
C LYS A 293 8.85 -19.43 -2.82
N ASP A 294 8.71 -20.75 -2.92
CA ASP A 294 8.09 -21.60 -1.90
C ASP A 294 8.88 -21.62 -0.58
N GLN A 295 10.23 -21.60 -0.64
CA GLN A 295 11.07 -21.51 0.57
C GLN A 295 10.99 -20.15 1.28
N ASN A 296 10.59 -19.09 0.58
CA ASN A 296 10.38 -17.75 1.15
C ASN A 296 8.92 -17.50 1.57
N ALA A 297 8.00 -18.39 1.21
CA ALA A 297 6.62 -18.38 1.68
C ALA A 297 6.55 -19.00 3.10
N LEU A 298 7.14 -18.31 4.09
CA LEU A 298 6.80 -18.52 5.48
C LEU A 298 5.41 -17.92 5.73
N PRO A 299 4.46 -18.66 6.32
CA PRO A 299 3.08 -18.20 6.47
C PRO A 299 3.04 -16.99 7.41
N ASN A 300 2.48 -15.84 7.01
CA ASN A 300 2.04 -14.68 7.81
C ASN A 300 3.00 -14.06 8.88
N PHE A 301 4.17 -14.63 9.16
CA PHE A 301 5.07 -14.21 10.24
C PHE A 301 6.09 -13.11 9.91
N PRO A 302 6.51 -12.87 8.65
CA PRO A 302 7.55 -11.86 8.39
C PRO A 302 7.13 -10.46 8.85
N ALA A 303 5.88 -10.05 8.60
CA ALA A 303 5.42 -8.70 8.92
C ALA A 303 5.23 -8.48 10.44
N LEU A 304 4.61 -9.44 11.13
CA LEU A 304 4.39 -9.34 12.58
C LEU A 304 5.71 -9.37 13.37
N GLN A 305 6.69 -10.17 12.93
CA GLN A 305 8.01 -10.24 13.56
C GLN A 305 8.83 -8.95 13.39
N LEU A 306 8.54 -8.17 12.35
CA LEU A 306 9.21 -6.90 12.05
C LEU A 306 8.58 -5.69 12.76
N LEU A 307 7.62 -5.91 13.68
CA LEU A 307 7.10 -4.86 14.55
C LEU A 307 8.20 -4.38 15.52
N ASN A 308 8.42 -3.07 15.58
CA ASN A 308 9.49 -2.48 16.40
C ASN A 308 9.19 -2.51 17.91
N ASP A 309 7.93 -2.26 18.28
CA ASP A 309 7.46 -2.31 19.67
C ASP A 309 6.08 -3.02 19.71
N PRO A 310 6.09 -4.36 19.79
CA PRO A 310 4.85 -5.15 19.73
C PRO A 310 3.98 -4.98 20.98
N GLN A 311 4.57 -4.74 22.17
CA GLN A 311 3.84 -4.53 23.43
C GLN A 311 3.00 -3.25 23.36
N THR A 312 3.65 -2.11 23.10
CA THR A 312 2.95 -0.82 23.01
C THR A 312 1.93 -0.81 21.86
N PHE A 313 2.24 -1.50 20.76
CA PHE A 313 1.28 -1.67 19.66
C PHE A 313 0.00 -2.41 20.12
N GLY A 314 0.16 -3.52 20.83
CA GLY A 314 -0.96 -4.31 21.35
C GLY A 314 -1.81 -3.52 22.35
N GLU A 315 -1.18 -2.81 23.29
CA GLU A 315 -1.88 -1.97 24.27
C GLU A 315 -2.66 -0.83 23.62
N LYS A 316 -2.05 -0.09 22.69
CA LYS A 316 -2.73 0.99 21.95
C LYS A 316 -3.92 0.47 21.12
N LEU A 317 -3.79 -0.73 20.54
CA LEU A 317 -4.85 -1.36 19.76
C LEU A 317 -6.04 -1.72 20.67
N TYR A 318 -5.76 -2.29 21.84
CA TYR A 318 -6.76 -2.58 22.86
C TYR A 318 -7.44 -1.30 23.38
N ASP A 319 -6.67 -0.28 23.74
CA ASP A 319 -7.20 0.97 24.29
C ASP A 319 -8.18 1.65 23.33
N ARG A 320 -7.85 1.67 22.03
CA ARG A 320 -8.77 2.18 21.00
C ARG A 320 -10.02 1.31 20.87
N LEU A 321 -9.86 -0.01 20.84
CA LEU A 321 -10.97 -0.95 20.75
C LEU A 321 -11.96 -0.76 21.91
N ASN A 322 -11.46 -0.64 23.14
CA ASN A 322 -12.28 -0.47 24.33
C ASN A 322 -12.89 0.94 24.42
N ARG A 323 -12.12 2.00 24.12
CA ARG A 323 -12.59 3.39 24.16
C ARG A 323 -13.71 3.66 23.15
N TYR A 324 -13.59 3.10 21.94
CA TYR A 324 -14.52 3.35 20.84
C TYR A 324 -15.46 2.17 20.58
N ASP A 325 -15.64 1.29 21.56
CA ASP A 325 -16.48 0.09 21.46
C ASP A 325 -17.89 0.40 20.90
N LYS A 326 -18.54 1.48 21.34
CA LYS A 326 -19.88 1.84 20.85
C LYS A 326 -19.91 2.33 19.40
N ARG A 327 -18.79 2.83 18.90
CA ARG A 327 -18.65 3.44 17.56
C ARG A 327 -18.31 2.42 16.47
N TYR A 328 -17.71 1.29 16.86
CA TYR A 328 -17.33 0.23 15.93
C TYR A 328 -18.45 -0.78 15.69
N SER A 329 -18.61 -1.22 14.45
CA SER A 329 -19.39 -2.40 14.10
C SER A 329 -18.76 -3.65 14.70
N LEU A 330 -19.55 -4.71 14.83
CA LEU A 330 -19.04 -5.99 15.28
C LEU A 330 -17.95 -6.51 14.33
N ASP A 331 -18.12 -6.28 13.02
CA ASP A 331 -17.19 -6.65 11.95
C ASP A 331 -15.80 -6.08 12.17
N HIS A 332 -15.75 -4.77 12.38
CA HIS A 332 -14.49 -4.06 12.65
C HIS A 332 -13.86 -4.50 13.98
N LYS A 333 -14.66 -4.74 15.02
CA LYS A 333 -14.15 -5.23 16.31
C LYS A 333 -13.47 -6.59 16.18
N ILE A 334 -14.05 -7.54 15.44
CA ILE A 334 -13.48 -8.88 15.32
C ILE A 334 -12.14 -8.86 14.59
N ILE A 335 -11.98 -8.08 13.52
CA ILE A 335 -10.68 -8.01 12.82
C ILE A 335 -9.60 -7.40 13.72
N ILE A 336 -9.95 -6.42 14.55
CA ILE A 336 -9.02 -5.87 15.54
C ILE A 336 -8.68 -6.91 16.62
N MET A 337 -9.67 -7.64 17.13
CA MET A 337 -9.45 -8.71 18.11
C MET A 337 -8.52 -9.80 17.55
N GLN A 338 -8.72 -10.19 16.30
CA GLN A 338 -7.89 -11.20 15.61
C GLN A 338 -6.45 -10.72 15.43
N LEU A 339 -6.24 -9.45 15.08
CA LEU A 339 -4.89 -8.91 14.98
C LEU A 339 -4.22 -8.86 16.35
N LEU A 340 -4.92 -8.32 17.35
CA LEU A 340 -4.42 -8.24 18.73
C LEU A 340 -4.04 -9.62 19.26
N SER A 341 -4.89 -10.63 19.07
CA SER A 341 -4.61 -11.98 19.51
C SER A 341 -3.41 -12.62 18.81
N ARG A 342 -3.24 -12.39 17.50
CA ARG A 342 -2.06 -12.89 16.76
C ARG A 342 -0.77 -12.23 17.25
N VAL A 343 -0.80 -10.92 17.53
CA VAL A 343 0.35 -10.19 18.07
C VAL A 343 0.69 -10.71 19.48
N MET A 344 -0.32 -10.87 20.34
CA MET A 344 -0.15 -11.43 21.70
C MET A 344 0.43 -12.84 21.65
N GLY A 345 -0.09 -13.73 20.81
CA GLY A 345 0.40 -15.10 20.66
C GLY A 345 1.82 -15.18 20.10
N SER A 346 2.12 -14.38 19.06
CA SER A 346 3.43 -14.40 18.38
C SER A 346 4.56 -13.82 19.24
N HIS A 347 4.29 -12.72 19.95
CA HIS A 347 5.30 -12.02 20.75
C HIS A 347 5.18 -12.32 22.25
N LYS A 348 4.29 -13.24 22.64
CA LYS A 348 4.04 -13.65 24.03
C LYS A 348 3.69 -12.47 24.95
N LEU A 349 2.82 -11.58 24.48
CA LEU A 349 2.44 -10.33 25.17
C LEU A 349 1.21 -10.51 26.06
N CYS A 350 1.28 -9.93 27.26
CA CYS A 350 0.16 -9.92 28.21
C CYS A 350 -0.61 -8.60 28.18
N VAL A 351 -1.71 -8.54 27.42
CA VAL A 351 -2.67 -7.42 27.46
C VAL A 351 -3.90 -7.84 28.29
N LEU A 352 -3.84 -7.68 29.61
CA LEU A 352 -4.86 -8.24 30.53
C LEU A 352 -6.27 -7.70 30.31
N GLY A 353 -6.38 -6.43 29.89
CA GLY A 353 -7.66 -5.80 29.57
C GLY A 353 -8.41 -6.53 28.44
N PHE A 354 -7.70 -7.18 27.51
CA PHE A 354 -8.30 -7.90 26.40
C PHE A 354 -9.22 -9.04 26.88
N TYR A 355 -8.80 -9.81 27.87
CA TYR A 355 -9.59 -10.92 28.41
C TYR A 355 -10.90 -10.41 29.04
N THR A 356 -10.84 -9.32 29.81
CA THR A 356 -12.06 -8.70 30.38
C THR A 356 -13.00 -8.14 29.31
N TYR A 357 -12.44 -7.68 28.18
CA TYR A 357 -13.24 -7.17 27.07
C TYR A 357 -13.92 -8.30 26.29
N ILE A 358 -13.21 -9.41 26.03
CA ILE A 358 -13.79 -10.60 25.36
C ILE A 358 -14.94 -11.19 26.17
N MET A 359 -14.91 -11.16 27.50
CA MET A 359 -16.00 -11.67 28.36
C MET A 359 -17.37 -11.11 27.97
N LYS A 360 -17.45 -9.86 27.51
CA LYS A 360 -18.70 -9.22 27.05
C LYS A 360 -19.34 -9.90 25.84
N TYR A 361 -18.53 -10.61 25.05
CA TYR A 361 -18.90 -11.24 23.79
C TYR A 361 -19.01 -12.77 23.89
N LEU A 362 -18.69 -13.35 25.04
CA LEU A 362 -18.80 -14.78 25.32
C LEU A 362 -20.23 -15.16 25.74
N THR A 363 -21.20 -14.89 24.88
CA THR A 363 -22.61 -15.28 25.06
C THR A 363 -23.06 -16.10 23.86
N TYR A 364 -23.96 -17.05 24.05
CA TYR A 364 -24.38 -18.00 23.01
C TYR A 364 -25.19 -17.38 21.87
N HIS A 365 -25.87 -16.25 22.12
CA HIS A 365 -26.60 -15.48 21.11
C HIS A 365 -25.72 -14.53 20.29
N GLN A 366 -24.44 -14.38 20.65
CA GLN A 366 -23.56 -13.45 19.99
C GLN A 366 -23.30 -13.87 18.53
N LEU A 367 -23.31 -12.90 17.62
CA LEU A 367 -22.98 -13.15 16.22
C LEU A 367 -21.47 -13.40 16.06
N ARG A 368 -21.11 -14.37 15.20
CA ARG A 368 -19.72 -14.74 14.86
C ARG A 368 -18.83 -15.10 16.06
N ILE A 369 -19.42 -15.71 17.10
CA ILE A 369 -18.70 -16.30 18.24
C ILE A 369 -17.48 -17.14 17.81
N PRO A 370 -17.53 -17.99 16.76
CA PRO A 370 -16.38 -18.81 16.38
C PRO A 370 -15.12 -17.98 16.14
N SER A 371 -15.23 -16.83 15.45
CA SER A 371 -14.09 -15.95 15.19
C SER A 371 -13.54 -15.30 16.47
N ILE A 372 -14.41 -14.98 17.42
CA ILE A 372 -14.02 -14.42 18.74
C ILE A 372 -13.31 -15.49 19.58
N LEU A 373 -13.80 -16.72 19.56
CA LEU A 373 -13.17 -17.85 20.25
C LEU A 373 -11.81 -18.20 19.67
N VAL A 374 -11.66 -18.16 18.33
CA VAL A 374 -10.34 -18.31 17.67
C VAL A 374 -9.38 -17.20 18.12
N ALA A 375 -9.83 -15.95 18.17
CA ALA A 375 -9.00 -14.86 18.68
C ALA A 375 -8.62 -15.07 20.15
N LEU A 376 -9.55 -15.52 20.99
CA LEU A 376 -9.25 -15.85 22.38
C LEU A 376 -8.16 -16.94 22.46
N ALA A 377 -8.31 -18.05 21.73
CA ALA A 377 -7.36 -19.14 21.74
C ALA A 377 -5.95 -18.71 21.31
N GLN A 378 -5.85 -17.89 20.25
CA GLN A 378 -4.58 -17.38 19.74
C GLN A 378 -3.86 -16.45 20.73
N SER A 379 -4.61 -15.75 21.58
CA SER A 379 -4.05 -14.82 22.56
C SER A 379 -3.45 -15.51 23.80
N VAL A 380 -3.73 -16.80 24.03
CA VAL A 380 -3.26 -17.54 25.21
C VAL A 380 -1.91 -18.17 24.93
N HIS A 381 -0.94 -17.90 25.81
CA HIS A 381 0.44 -18.34 25.67
C HIS A 381 1.12 -18.55 27.03
N ASP A 382 2.39 -18.98 27.04
CA ASP A 382 3.02 -19.56 28.23
C ASP A 382 3.11 -18.66 29.45
N PHE A 383 3.15 -17.34 29.22
CA PHE A 383 3.19 -16.32 30.26
C PHE A 383 1.83 -15.69 30.60
N THR A 384 0.71 -16.19 30.06
CA THR A 384 -0.61 -15.66 30.39
C THR A 384 -0.99 -16.06 31.83
N PRO A 385 -1.34 -15.11 32.71
CA PRO A 385 -1.65 -15.43 34.11
C PRO A 385 -2.91 -16.33 34.20
N PRO A 386 -2.84 -17.45 34.94
CA PRO A 386 -3.95 -18.40 35.08
C PRO A 386 -5.23 -17.75 35.62
N ASP A 387 -5.12 -16.77 36.52
CA ASP A 387 -6.27 -16.07 37.13
C ASP A 387 -7.15 -15.38 36.09
N ALA A 388 -6.56 -14.81 35.03
CA ALA A 388 -7.31 -14.18 33.96
C ALA A 388 -8.12 -15.20 33.15
N LEU A 389 -7.56 -16.40 32.95
CA LEU A 389 -8.20 -17.51 32.24
C LEU A 389 -9.29 -18.17 33.11
N LEU A 390 -9.07 -18.26 34.42
CA LEU A 390 -10.04 -18.80 35.36
C LEU A 390 -11.34 -17.97 35.35
N ARG A 391 -11.21 -16.64 35.42
CA ARG A 391 -12.37 -15.73 35.33
C ARG A 391 -13.15 -15.88 34.03
N LEU A 392 -12.45 -16.13 32.91
CA LEU A 392 -13.08 -16.38 31.61
C LEU A 392 -13.90 -17.67 31.63
N TYR A 393 -13.33 -18.73 32.22
CA TYR A 393 -14.00 -20.01 32.36
C TYR A 393 -15.25 -19.91 33.24
N GLU A 394 -15.13 -19.30 34.42
CA GLU A 394 -16.26 -19.10 35.35
C GLU A 394 -17.40 -18.32 34.70
N ASN A 395 -17.09 -17.29 33.92
CA ASN A 395 -18.11 -16.53 33.20
C ASN A 395 -18.76 -17.35 32.07
N SER A 396 -17.98 -18.20 31.37
CA SER A 396 -18.50 -19.07 30.32
C SER A 396 -19.47 -20.14 30.86
N LEU A 397 -19.23 -20.65 32.07
CA LEU A 397 -20.15 -21.59 32.75
C LEU A 397 -21.56 -21.01 32.90
N ARG A 398 -21.67 -19.70 33.13
CA ARG A 398 -22.95 -19.02 33.33
C ARG A 398 -23.74 -18.80 32.03
N SER A 399 -23.07 -18.83 30.87
CA SER A 399 -23.66 -18.42 29.60
C SER A 399 -24.18 -19.59 28.75
N SER A 400 -23.46 -20.71 28.65
CA SER A 400 -23.91 -21.91 27.91
C SER A 400 -22.91 -23.07 28.02
N PHE A 401 -23.40 -24.31 28.16
CA PHE A 401 -22.58 -25.53 28.21
C PHE A 401 -21.73 -25.77 26.94
N ILE A 402 -22.23 -25.37 25.77
CA ILE A 402 -21.49 -25.52 24.50
C ILE A 402 -20.28 -24.59 24.48
N LEU A 403 -20.44 -23.37 24.99
CA LEU A 403 -19.36 -22.39 25.07
C LEU A 403 -18.26 -22.88 26.02
N VAL A 404 -18.64 -23.54 27.12
CA VAL A 404 -17.72 -24.16 28.07
C VAL A 404 -16.86 -25.23 27.40
N LEU A 405 -17.46 -26.10 26.58
CA LEU A 405 -16.73 -27.18 25.92
C LEU A 405 -15.70 -26.63 24.93
N VAL A 406 -16.07 -25.59 24.17
CA VAL A 406 -15.19 -24.97 23.18
C VAL A 406 -14.08 -24.17 23.86
N VAL A 407 -14.38 -23.36 24.89
CA VAL A 407 -13.35 -22.64 25.65
C VAL A 407 -12.39 -23.62 26.32
N LYS A 408 -12.90 -24.70 26.92
CA LYS A 408 -12.07 -25.76 27.53
C LYS A 408 -11.19 -26.46 26.49
N LEU A 409 -11.71 -26.76 25.31
CA LEU A 409 -10.93 -27.35 24.22
C LEU A 409 -9.81 -26.40 23.77
N LEU A 410 -10.12 -25.12 23.58
CA LEU A 410 -9.15 -24.11 23.14
C LEU A 410 -8.05 -23.87 24.19
N LEU A 411 -8.42 -23.83 25.48
CA LEU A 411 -7.46 -23.73 26.58
C LEU A 411 -6.64 -25.01 26.77
N ARG A 412 -7.16 -26.18 26.37
CA ARG A 412 -6.43 -27.45 26.42
C ARG A 412 -5.46 -27.62 25.26
N VAL A 413 -5.77 -27.05 24.09
CA VAL A 413 -4.88 -27.04 22.91
C VAL A 413 -3.67 -26.12 23.12
N SER A 414 -3.82 -25.00 23.84
CA SER A 414 -2.66 -24.25 24.37
C SER A 414 -2.13 -24.94 25.62
N MET A 415 -1.02 -25.69 25.50
CA MET A 415 -0.40 -26.62 26.48
C MET A 415 -0.25 -26.18 27.97
N LEU A 416 -0.67 -24.98 28.35
CA LEU A 416 -0.52 -24.39 29.68
C LEU A 416 -1.49 -24.88 30.74
N PHE A 417 -2.68 -25.33 30.32
CA PHE A 417 -3.70 -25.74 31.26
C PHE A 417 -3.53 -27.19 31.73
N GLY A 418 -2.63 -27.97 31.14
CA GLY A 418 -2.42 -29.40 31.46
C GLY A 418 -2.12 -29.65 32.94
N ARG A 419 -1.12 -28.96 33.50
CA ARG A 419 -0.72 -29.16 34.92
C ARG A 419 -1.67 -28.48 35.92
N PHE A 420 -2.16 -27.29 35.62
CA PHE A 420 -3.06 -26.55 36.53
C PHE A 420 -4.47 -27.16 36.64
N VAL A 421 -4.97 -27.79 35.56
CA VAL A 421 -6.25 -28.53 35.59
C VAL A 421 -6.10 -29.88 36.27
N GLU A 422 -4.98 -30.57 36.10
CA GLU A 422 -4.70 -31.83 36.80
C GLU A 422 -4.66 -31.65 38.31
N ASP A 423 -4.04 -30.57 38.80
CA ASP A 423 -3.96 -30.29 40.24
C ASP A 423 -5.30 -29.85 40.83
N ASN A 424 -6.14 -29.15 40.07
CA ASN A 424 -7.43 -28.66 40.56
C ASN A 424 -8.60 -29.59 40.25
N LEU A 425 -8.45 -30.64 39.44
CA LEU A 425 -9.49 -31.53 38.89
C LEU A 425 -10.50 -32.04 39.95
N GLY A 426 -10.08 -32.17 41.20
CA GLY A 426 -10.94 -32.50 42.34
C GLY A 426 -11.99 -31.45 42.69
N GLN A 427 -11.73 -30.16 42.47
CA GLN A 427 -12.72 -29.08 42.60
C GLN A 427 -13.67 -29.02 41.39
N TRP A 428 -13.21 -29.37 40.18
CA TRP A 428 -14.01 -29.29 38.95
C TRP A 428 -15.07 -30.39 38.83
N LYS A 429 -14.86 -31.55 39.48
CA LYS A 429 -15.90 -32.60 39.59
C LYS A 429 -17.08 -32.23 40.49
N LYS A 430 -16.95 -31.20 41.34
CA LYS A 430 -18.05 -30.73 42.21
C LYS A 430 -18.97 -29.72 41.55
N ILE A 431 -18.62 -29.21 40.36
CA ILE A 431 -19.36 -28.15 39.65
C ILE A 431 -20.01 -28.68 38.35
N SER A 432 -19.69 -29.91 37.92
CA SER A 432 -20.51 -30.69 36.96
C SER A 432 -21.59 -31.45 37.71
#